data_AF-Q788T5-F1
#
_entry.id   AF-Q788T5-F1
#
_cell.length_a   1.000
_cell.length_b   1.000
_cell.length_c   1.000
_cell.angle_alpha   90.00
_cell.angle_beta   90.00
_cell.angle_gamma   90.00
#
_symmetry.space_group_name_H-M   'P 1'
#
loop_
_entity.id
_entity.type
_entity.pdbx_description
1 polymer ?
#
loop_
_entity_poly.entity_id
_entity_poly.type
_entity_poly.pdbx_seq_one_letter_code
_entity_poly.pdbx_strand_id
1 'polypeptide(L)' 'NPKECEKDPCCEPGTCKLRSGAQCAYGTCCQNCGFSPGGTVCRAVANE' A
#
# COMPACT_ATOMS: atom_id res chain seq x y z
N ASN A 1 -9.95 -8.02 -0.72
CA ASN A 1 -10.42 -9.19 -1.52
C ASN A 1 -9.22 -9.97 -2.04
N PRO A 2 -9.25 -11.32 -2.09
CA PRO A 2 -8.13 -12.12 -2.59
C PRO A 2 -7.76 -11.76 -4.05
N LYS A 3 -8.78 -11.61 -4.90
CA LYS A 3 -8.60 -11.23 -6.32
C LYS A 3 -7.93 -9.88 -6.54
N GLU A 4 -8.13 -8.92 -5.63
CA GLU A 4 -7.49 -7.61 -5.71
C GLU A 4 -6.02 -7.70 -5.30
N CYS A 5 -5.72 -8.55 -4.31
CA CYS A 5 -4.35 -8.82 -3.85
C CYS A 5 -3.52 -9.59 -4.90
N GLU A 6 -4.14 -10.45 -5.72
CA GLU A 6 -3.43 -11.17 -6.80
C GLU A 6 -2.78 -10.24 -7.83
N LYS A 7 -3.33 -9.05 -8.04
CA LYS A 7 -2.80 -8.03 -8.96
C LYS A 7 -1.82 -7.06 -8.29
N ASP A 8 -1.78 -7.07 -6.96
CA ASP A 8 -0.97 -6.16 -6.17
C ASP A 8 0.44 -6.77 -5.96
N PRO A 9 1.50 -6.09 -6.45
CA PRO A 9 2.87 -6.61 -6.36
C PRO A 9 3.43 -6.61 -4.94
N CYS A 10 2.71 -6.06 -3.97
CA CYS A 10 3.12 -5.94 -2.57
C CYS A 10 2.37 -6.92 -1.65
N CYS A 11 1.23 -7.46 -2.11
CA CYS A 11 0.35 -8.31 -1.32
C CYS A 11 0.50 -9.80 -1.67
N GLU A 12 0.55 -10.67 -0.64
CA GLU A 12 0.57 -12.12 -0.79
C GLU A 12 -0.86 -12.69 -0.69
N PRO A 13 -1.42 -13.23 -1.78
CA PRO A 13 -2.82 -13.66 -1.83
C PRO A 13 -3.07 -14.88 -0.96
N GLY A 14 -4.21 -14.88 -0.26
CA GLY A 14 -4.63 -16.00 0.60
C GLY A 14 -3.95 -16.06 1.97
N THR A 15 -2.90 -15.27 2.22
CA THR A 15 -2.19 -15.27 3.51
C THR A 15 -2.44 -14.01 4.34
N CYS A 16 -3.01 -12.96 3.74
CA CYS A 16 -3.16 -11.63 4.35
C CYS A 16 -1.82 -11.04 4.80
N LYS A 17 -0.73 -11.41 4.12
CA LYS A 17 0.63 -10.94 4.40
C LYS A 17 1.14 -10.07 3.26
N LEU A 18 2.15 -9.28 3.57
CA LEU A 18 2.96 -8.59 2.56
C LEU A 18 3.96 -9.57 1.96
N ARG A 19 4.31 -9.34 0.70
CA ARG A 19 5.43 -10.06 0.07
C ARG A 19 6.74 -9.64 0.72
N SER A 20 7.74 -10.53 0.67
CA SER A 20 9.07 -10.23 1.21
C SER A 20 9.65 -8.96 0.58
N GLY A 21 10.09 -8.03 1.44
CA GLY A 21 10.65 -6.74 1.02
C GLY A 21 9.62 -5.60 0.87
N ALA A 22 8.32 -5.91 0.83
CA ALA A 22 7.29 -4.88 0.87
C ALA A 22 7.10 -4.35 2.30
N GLN A 23 7.01 -3.03 2.43
CA GLN A 23 6.72 -2.33 3.69
C GLN A 23 5.22 -2.03 3.83
N CYS A 24 4.53 -1.90 2.71
CA CYS A 24 3.09 -1.67 2.61
C CYS A 24 2.54 -2.25 1.30
N ALA A 25 1.21 -2.36 1.20
CA ALA A 25 0.50 -2.71 -0.04
C ALA A 25 -0.62 -1.71 -0.36
N TYR A 26 -1.34 -1.28 0.68
CA TYR A 26 -2.50 -0.39 0.55
C TYR A 26 -2.30 0.92 1.29
N GLY A 27 -3.11 1.92 0.91
CA GLY A 27 -3.15 3.24 1.55
C GLY A 27 -2.46 4.33 0.72
N THR A 28 -2.85 5.58 0.95
CA THR A 28 -2.40 6.70 0.12
C THR A 28 -0.94 7.09 0.33
N CYS A 29 -0.30 6.62 1.40
CA CYS A 29 1.14 6.75 1.64
C CYS A 29 1.98 5.57 1.13
N CYS A 30 1.38 4.59 0.44
CA CYS A 30 2.11 3.45 -0.08
C CYS A 30 2.45 3.67 -1.55
N GLN A 31 3.74 3.68 -1.88
CA GLN A 31 4.23 3.83 -3.25
C GLN A 31 5.30 2.78 -3.53
N ASN A 32 5.09 1.98 -4.60
CA ASN A 32 6.01 0.90 -4.99
C ASN A 32 6.36 -0.04 -3.83
N CYS A 33 5.34 -0.43 -3.04
CA CYS A 33 5.48 -1.27 -1.85
C CYS A 33 6.30 -0.65 -0.70
N GLY A 34 6.73 0.61 -0.82
CA GLY A 34 7.44 1.36 0.20
C GLY A 34 6.59 2.48 0.78
N PHE A 35 6.91 2.88 2.01
CA PHE A 35 6.31 4.08 2.57
C PHE A 35 6.89 5.32 1.88
N SER A 36 6.02 6.29 1.59
CA SER A 36 6.47 7.62 1.16
C SER A 36 7.44 8.22 2.20
N PRO A 37 8.41 9.03 1.77
CA PRO A 37 9.34 9.71 2.67
C PRO A 37 8.62 10.53 3.75
N GLY A 38 9.30 10.71 4.89
CA GLY A 38 8.81 11.58 5.95
C GLY A 38 8.54 13.01 5.44
N GLY A 39 7.36 13.55 5.74
CA GLY A 39 6.92 14.87 5.28
C GLY A 39 6.09 14.86 3.99
N THR A 40 5.94 13.71 3.31
CA THR A 40 5.04 13.61 2.16
C THR A 40 3.57 13.70 2.59
N VAL A 41 2.81 14.60 1.97
CA VAL A 41 1.35 14.69 2.17
C VAL A 41 0.67 13.56 1.41
N CYS A 42 0.08 12.60 2.12
CA CYS A 42 -0.64 11.48 1.51
C CYS A 42 -2.14 11.71 1.34
N ARG A 43 -2.71 12.72 2.01
CA ARG A 43 -4.13 13.06 1.92
C ARG A 43 -4.26 14.58 2.01
N ALA A 44 -4.82 15.17 0.97
CA ALA A 44 -5.13 16.59 0.97
C ALA A 44 -6.27 16.90 1.96
N VAL A 45 -6.36 18.16 2.37
CA VAL A 45 -7.53 18.67 3.08
C VAL A 45 -8.73 18.53 2.14
N ALA A 46 -9.80 17.87 2.60
CA ALA A 46 -11.06 17.87 1.86
C ALA A 46 -11.71 19.24 2.06
N ASN A 47 -12.27 19.83 0.98
CA ASN A 47 -12.96 21.11 1.05
C ASN A 47 -14.06 21.10 2.14
N GLU A 48 -14.33 22.27 2.73
CA GLU A 48 -15.41 22.50 3.70
C GLU A 48 -16.80 22.27 3.11
#